data_AF-A0A8S1STV3-F1
#
_entry.id   AF-A0A8S1STV3-F1
#
_cell.length_a   1.000
_cell.length_b   1.000
_cell.length_c   1.000
_cell.angle_alpha   90.00
_cell.angle_beta   90.00
_cell.angle_gamma   90.00
#
_symmetry.space_group_name_H-M   'P 1'
#
loop_
_entity.id
_entity.type
_entity.pdbx_description
1 polymer ?
#
loop_
_entity_poly.entity_id
_entity_poly.type
_entity_poly.pdbx_seq_one_letter_code
_entity_poly.pdbx_strand_id
1 'polypeptide(L)'
;MPPKTQKQKEEEAARLAEEQRLREEEEERQRKELEKYKINTLNNTNMPLPITKYCIEYVYLHSEPHKATIEYLHKLAEIYNCKDQLRDIDFQISADALINDLIFAKSLNNLNEESVQVLVNILFLSFTNNNSKFSQEIRYTNTLQKKSKLTDAELFNNLLKVHAEAGYFRSMHILPIKEHFQIYLNHFDLINQAFISDQRTLELHMDLQMDLPLQPLPLDEALIYRPFEQKAEDDGLIETVDQEDQQAPPEPTDEELLDPIIMEAIQKKLDLAKQELEEKLVSRQKDMEEKLMSMATKKK
;
A
#
# COMPACT_ATOMS: atom_id res chain seq x y z
N MET A 1 41.74 -20.21 40.81
CA MET A 1 40.70 -21.02 40.13
C MET A 1 41.35 -22.30 39.64
N PRO A 2 40.80 -23.49 39.93
CA PRO A 2 41.39 -24.74 39.43
C PRO A 2 41.26 -24.81 37.89
N PRO A 3 42.27 -25.33 37.18
CA PRO A 3 42.25 -25.40 35.71
C PRO A 3 41.16 -26.39 35.23
N LYS A 4 40.33 -25.95 34.27
CA LYS A 4 39.32 -26.79 33.60
C LYS A 4 39.96 -28.10 33.10
N THR A 5 39.35 -29.23 33.40
CA THR A 5 39.79 -30.57 32.92
C THR A 5 39.74 -30.64 31.39
N GLN A 6 40.62 -31.42 30.75
CA GLN A 6 40.66 -31.58 29.28
C GLN A 6 39.29 -31.93 28.68
N LYS A 7 38.52 -32.78 29.37
CA LYS A 7 37.16 -33.17 28.99
C LYS A 7 36.16 -32.00 28.96
N GLN A 8 36.30 -31.02 29.86
CA GLN A 8 35.46 -29.81 29.85
C GLN A 8 35.84 -28.83 28.74
N LYS A 9 37.12 -28.83 28.31
CA LYS A 9 37.56 -28.03 27.16
C LYS A 9 37.10 -28.65 25.83
N GLU A 10 37.09 -29.98 25.73
CA GLU A 10 36.58 -30.68 24.55
C GLU A 10 35.05 -30.54 24.40
N GLU A 11 34.31 -30.62 25.51
CA GLU A 11 32.85 -30.42 25.51
C GLU A 11 32.45 -28.95 25.22
N GLU A 12 33.20 -27.98 25.74
CA GLU A 12 33.01 -26.56 25.44
C GLU A 12 33.38 -26.23 23.98
N ALA A 13 34.42 -26.85 23.42
CA ALA A 13 34.81 -26.72 22.02
C ALA A 13 33.79 -27.38 21.06
N ALA A 14 33.23 -28.53 21.42
CA ALA A 14 32.18 -29.18 20.65
C ALA A 14 30.88 -28.34 20.64
N ARG A 15 30.51 -27.75 21.78
CA ARG A 15 29.36 -26.84 21.87
C ARG A 15 29.57 -25.58 21.03
N LEU A 16 30.77 -25.00 21.06
CA LEU A 16 31.13 -23.84 20.23
C LEU A 16 31.09 -24.16 18.73
N ALA A 17 31.53 -25.35 18.32
CA ALA A 17 31.50 -25.79 16.92
C ALA A 17 30.06 -26.04 16.43
N GLU A 18 29.19 -26.62 17.27
CA GLU A 18 27.78 -26.81 16.94
C GLU A 18 27.02 -25.47 16.85
N GLU A 19 27.29 -24.54 17.77
CA GLU A 19 26.73 -23.19 17.74
C GLU A 19 27.20 -22.40 16.50
N GLN A 20 28.48 -22.53 16.10
CA GLN A 20 28.99 -21.93 14.87
C GLN A 20 28.28 -22.50 13.63
N ARG A 21 28.10 -23.83 13.56
CA ARG A 21 27.42 -24.46 12.42
C ARG A 21 25.96 -24.02 12.31
N LEU A 22 25.26 -23.87 13.43
CA LEU A 22 23.88 -23.38 13.45
C LEU A 22 23.79 -21.91 12.98
N ARG A 23 24.74 -21.06 13.38
CA ARG A 23 24.80 -19.67 12.89
C ARG A 23 25.08 -19.61 11.39
N GLU A 24 26.02 -20.41 10.89
CA GLU A 24 26.33 -20.47 9.46
C GLU A 24 25.11 -20.92 8.64
N GLU A 25 24.37 -21.93 9.11
CA GLU A 25 23.14 -22.40 8.45
C GLU A 25 22.03 -21.35 8.46
N GLU A 26 21.87 -20.60 9.57
CA GLU A 26 20.90 -19.52 9.67
C GLU A 26 21.28 -18.33 8.77
N GLU A 27 22.55 -17.94 8.74
CA GLU A 27 23.07 -16.91 7.84
C GLU A 27 22.89 -17.30 6.36
N GLU A 28 23.15 -18.57 6.00
CA GLU A 28 22.93 -19.05 4.63
C GLU A 28 21.45 -19.01 4.24
N ARG A 29 20.56 -19.36 5.18
CA ARG A 29 19.11 -19.27 4.98
C ARG A 29 18.67 -17.83 4.78
N GLN A 30 19.13 -16.90 5.62
CA GLN A 30 18.84 -15.48 5.48
C GLN A 30 19.35 -14.92 4.15
N ARG A 31 20.55 -15.32 3.72
CA ARG A 31 21.13 -14.90 2.44
C ARG A 31 20.29 -15.41 1.25
N LYS A 32 19.89 -16.68 1.26
CA LYS A 32 19.01 -17.25 0.23
C LYS A 32 17.64 -16.57 0.20
N GLU A 33 17.13 -16.17 1.35
CA GLU A 33 15.88 -15.40 1.44
C GLU A 33 16.03 -14.02 0.79
N LEU A 34 17.11 -13.30 1.08
CA LEU A 34 17.39 -11.98 0.49
C LEU A 34 17.63 -12.04 -1.02
N GLU A 35 18.20 -13.14 -1.54
CA GLU A 35 18.40 -13.31 -2.98
C GLU A 35 17.09 -13.25 -3.78
N LYS A 36 15.94 -13.62 -3.20
CA LYS A 36 14.61 -13.54 -3.84
C LYS A 36 14.18 -12.11 -4.16
N TYR A 37 14.67 -11.13 -3.40
CA TYR A 37 14.31 -9.71 -3.48
C TYR A 37 15.41 -8.86 -4.09
N LYS A 38 16.50 -9.49 -4.54
CA LYS A 38 17.63 -8.79 -5.13
C LYS A 38 17.22 -8.17 -6.48
N ILE A 39 17.29 -6.84 -6.56
CA ILE A 39 17.05 -6.10 -7.79
C ILE A 39 18.24 -6.33 -8.71
N ASN A 40 17.99 -7.05 -9.80
CA ASN A 40 18.96 -7.25 -10.87
C ASN A 40 18.75 -6.19 -11.96
N THR A 41 19.76 -5.95 -12.78
CA THR A 41 19.67 -5.08 -13.96
C THR A 41 19.67 -5.91 -15.22
N LEU A 42 18.85 -5.53 -16.20
CA LEU A 42 18.84 -6.16 -17.50
C LEU A 42 20.12 -5.83 -18.26
N ASN A 43 20.89 -6.86 -18.65
CA ASN A 43 22.25 -6.68 -19.21
C ASN A 43 22.31 -5.78 -20.45
N ASN A 44 21.26 -5.77 -21.29
CA ASN A 44 21.28 -5.05 -22.57
C ASN A 44 20.85 -3.58 -22.44
N THR A 45 19.94 -3.27 -21.50
CA THR A 45 19.33 -1.94 -21.37
C THR A 45 19.67 -1.26 -20.06
N ASN A 46 20.37 -1.95 -19.15
CA ASN A 46 20.64 -1.57 -17.77
C ASN A 46 19.40 -1.31 -16.90
N MET A 47 18.20 -1.63 -17.37
CA MET A 47 16.96 -1.41 -16.63
C MET A 47 16.90 -2.28 -15.36
N PRO A 48 16.62 -1.72 -14.17
CA PRO A 48 16.45 -2.48 -12.94
C PRO A 48 15.16 -3.30 -13.02
N LEU A 49 15.18 -4.43 -12.32
CA LEU A 49 14.08 -5.38 -12.26
C LEU A 49 13.59 -5.52 -10.81
N PRO A 50 12.94 -4.49 -10.24
CA PRO A 50 12.37 -4.54 -8.89
C PRO A 50 11.34 -5.66 -8.70
N ILE A 51 10.61 -6.00 -9.75
CA ILE A 51 9.74 -7.17 -9.79
C ILE A 51 10.60 -8.36 -10.24
N THR A 52 11.03 -9.16 -9.27
CA THR A 52 11.92 -10.30 -9.50
C THR A 52 11.15 -11.47 -10.09
N LYS A 53 11.89 -12.44 -10.67
CA LYS A 53 11.29 -13.71 -11.13
C LYS A 53 10.54 -14.43 -10.02
N TYR A 54 11.01 -14.32 -8.78
CA TYR A 54 10.33 -14.88 -7.61
C TYR A 54 8.90 -14.34 -7.47
N CYS A 55 8.69 -13.04 -7.69
CA CYS A 55 7.35 -12.46 -7.66
C CYS A 55 6.43 -13.05 -8.74
N ILE A 56 6.95 -13.22 -9.96
CA ILE A 56 6.17 -13.66 -11.12
C ILE A 56 5.85 -15.16 -11.06
N GLU A 57 6.82 -15.97 -10.63
CA GLU A 57 6.73 -17.43 -10.66
C GLU A 57 6.10 -18.02 -9.38
N TYR A 58 6.22 -17.35 -8.24
CA TYR A 58 5.78 -17.91 -6.95
C TYR A 58 4.76 -17.05 -6.21
N VAL A 59 4.98 -15.73 -6.13
CA VAL A 59 4.07 -14.84 -5.36
C VAL A 59 2.73 -14.68 -6.07
N TYR A 60 2.76 -14.46 -7.39
CA TYR A 60 1.55 -14.31 -8.20
C TYR A 60 0.71 -15.60 -8.28
N LEU A 61 1.35 -16.77 -8.22
CA LEU A 61 0.67 -18.07 -8.26
C LEU A 61 0.24 -18.57 -6.86
N HIS A 62 0.42 -17.76 -5.82
CA HIS A 62 0.00 -18.10 -4.46
C HIS A 62 -1.54 -18.23 -4.37
N SER A 63 -2.04 -18.98 -3.39
CA SER A 63 -3.49 -19.14 -3.16
C SER A 63 -4.18 -17.82 -2.84
N GLU A 64 -3.45 -16.90 -2.22
CA GLU A 64 -3.87 -15.53 -1.91
C GLU A 64 -2.88 -14.54 -2.58
N PRO A 65 -3.01 -14.27 -3.89
CA PRO A 65 -2.01 -13.51 -4.64
C PRO A 65 -1.93 -12.05 -4.18
N HIS A 66 -3.05 -11.46 -3.79
CA HIS A 66 -3.12 -10.09 -3.28
C HIS A 66 -2.30 -9.91 -1.99
N LYS A 67 -2.56 -10.76 -0.98
CA LYS A 67 -1.85 -10.73 0.29
C LYS A 67 -0.36 -11.02 0.11
N ALA A 68 -0.02 -12.04 -0.67
CA ALA A 68 1.37 -12.41 -0.94
C ALA A 68 2.13 -11.29 -1.67
N THR A 69 1.47 -10.58 -2.59
CA THR A 69 2.07 -9.45 -3.33
C THR A 69 2.31 -8.26 -2.40
N ILE A 70 1.39 -7.96 -1.48
CA ILE A 70 1.58 -6.93 -0.45
C ILE A 70 2.78 -7.28 0.44
N GLU A 71 2.87 -8.51 0.94
CA GLU A 71 4.00 -8.98 1.75
C GLU A 71 5.33 -8.88 0.98
N TYR A 72 5.33 -9.26 -0.30
CA TYR A 72 6.49 -9.10 -1.18
C TYR A 72 6.93 -7.64 -1.29
N LEU A 73 6.00 -6.72 -1.57
CA LEU A 73 6.30 -5.29 -1.70
C LEU A 73 6.76 -4.67 -0.37
N HIS A 74 6.18 -5.08 0.76
CA HIS A 74 6.66 -4.66 2.09
C HIS A 74 8.10 -5.09 2.33
N LYS A 75 8.44 -6.35 2.00
CA LYS A 75 9.79 -6.87 2.20
C LYS A 75 10.79 -6.19 1.27
N LEU A 76 10.40 -5.95 0.02
CA LEU A 76 11.19 -5.18 -0.94
C LEU A 76 11.45 -3.76 -0.38
N ALA A 77 10.40 -3.07 0.10
CA ALA A 77 10.53 -1.73 0.64
C ALA A 77 11.38 -1.65 1.92
N GLU A 78 11.37 -2.71 2.74
CA GLU A 78 12.23 -2.84 3.92
C GLU A 78 13.71 -2.98 3.53
N ILE A 79 14.01 -3.80 2.53
CA ILE A 79 15.38 -4.03 2.06
C ILE A 79 15.99 -2.76 1.43
N TYR A 80 15.20 -2.00 0.68
CA TYR A 80 15.64 -0.78 -0.02
C TYR A 80 15.29 0.53 0.73
N ASN A 81 15.07 0.44 2.04
CA ASN A 81 14.89 1.58 2.96
C ASN A 81 13.81 2.61 2.55
N CYS A 82 12.71 2.15 1.94
CA CYS A 82 11.57 3.01 1.59
C CYS A 82 10.28 2.67 2.33
N LYS A 83 10.27 1.63 3.18
CA LYS A 83 9.09 1.21 3.95
C LYS A 83 8.51 2.34 4.80
N ASP A 84 9.34 3.12 5.48
CA ASP A 84 8.90 4.20 6.37
C ASP A 84 8.24 5.39 5.63
N GLN A 85 8.41 5.47 4.32
CA GLN A 85 7.84 6.54 3.47
C GLN A 85 6.48 6.14 2.88
N LEU A 86 6.14 4.85 2.94
CA LEU A 86 4.96 4.25 2.33
C LEU A 86 3.95 3.90 3.42
N ARG A 87 2.67 4.20 3.16
CA ARG A 87 1.54 3.78 3.99
C ARG A 87 1.03 2.42 3.51
N ASP A 88 0.29 1.72 4.36
CA ASP A 88 -0.35 0.44 4.01
C ASP A 88 -1.22 0.54 2.74
N ILE A 89 -1.95 1.65 2.58
CA ILE A 89 -2.74 1.91 1.36
C ILE A 89 -1.88 2.02 0.10
N ASP A 90 -0.65 2.56 0.22
CA ASP A 90 0.26 2.68 -0.92
C ASP A 90 0.72 1.27 -1.38
N PHE A 91 0.87 0.32 -0.44
CA PHE A 91 1.16 -1.09 -0.75
C PHE A 91 -0.04 -1.81 -1.37
N GLN A 92 -1.26 -1.56 -0.90
CA GLN A 92 -2.48 -2.12 -1.50
C GLN A 92 -2.64 -1.70 -2.96
N ILE A 93 -2.57 -0.38 -3.23
CA ILE A 93 -2.68 0.17 -4.59
C ILE A 93 -1.58 -0.40 -5.49
N SER A 94 -0.34 -0.49 -4.98
CA SER A 94 0.78 -1.04 -5.75
C SER A 94 0.62 -2.53 -6.04
N ALA A 95 0.05 -3.30 -5.11
CA ALA A 95 -0.22 -4.72 -5.30
C ALA A 95 -1.33 -4.95 -6.33
N ASP A 96 -2.43 -4.19 -6.26
CA ASP A 96 -3.51 -4.25 -7.24
C ASP A 96 -3.03 -3.89 -8.64
N ALA A 97 -2.24 -2.82 -8.77
CA ALA A 97 -1.61 -2.44 -10.03
C ALA A 97 -0.74 -3.58 -10.58
N LEU A 98 0.14 -4.14 -9.75
CA LEU A 98 1.06 -5.20 -10.15
C LEU A 98 0.34 -6.49 -10.58
N ILE A 99 -0.73 -6.87 -9.89
CA ILE A 99 -1.54 -8.04 -10.24
C ILE A 99 -2.25 -7.82 -11.57
N ASN A 100 -2.85 -6.64 -11.77
CA ASN A 100 -3.49 -6.30 -13.04
C ASN A 100 -2.49 -6.29 -14.20
N ASP A 101 -1.28 -5.76 -13.99
CA ASP A 101 -0.21 -5.78 -14.98
C ASP A 101 0.24 -7.19 -15.32
N LEU A 102 0.30 -8.09 -14.34
CA LEU A 102 0.64 -9.50 -14.55
C LEU A 102 -0.46 -10.26 -15.31
N ILE A 103 -1.73 -10.03 -14.96
CA ILE A 103 -2.88 -10.60 -15.68
C ILE A 103 -2.85 -10.14 -17.14
N PHE A 104 -2.66 -8.85 -17.37
CA PHE A 104 -2.54 -8.28 -18.71
C PHE A 104 -1.35 -8.88 -19.47
N ALA A 105 -0.15 -8.90 -18.89
CA ALA A 105 1.04 -9.43 -19.54
C ALA A 105 0.90 -10.91 -19.92
N LYS A 106 0.24 -11.72 -19.09
CA LYS A 106 -0.02 -13.15 -19.36
C LYS A 106 -1.14 -13.37 -20.39
N SER A 107 -2.05 -12.41 -20.56
CA SER A 107 -3.10 -12.45 -21.60
C SER A 107 -2.57 -12.16 -23.01
N LEU A 108 -1.38 -11.55 -23.12
CA LEU A 108 -0.75 -11.27 -24.41
C LEU A 108 -0.25 -12.57 -25.06
N ASN A 109 -0.85 -12.92 -26.19
CA ASN A 109 -0.47 -14.11 -26.96
C ASN A 109 1.00 -14.08 -27.39
N ASN A 110 1.70 -15.20 -27.21
CA ASN A 110 3.09 -15.41 -27.64
C ASN A 110 4.14 -14.48 -26.98
N LEU A 111 3.87 -13.99 -25.77
CA LEU A 111 4.88 -13.32 -24.95
C LEU A 111 5.70 -14.36 -24.17
N ASN A 112 7.03 -14.33 -24.29
CA ASN A 112 7.90 -15.21 -23.50
C ASN A 112 8.00 -14.69 -22.05
N GLU A 113 8.46 -15.55 -21.14
CA GLU A 113 8.57 -15.19 -19.70
C GLU A 113 9.52 -14.03 -19.45
N GLU A 114 10.60 -13.92 -20.22
CA GLU A 114 11.54 -12.80 -20.12
C GLU A 114 10.87 -11.47 -20.52
N SER A 115 10.10 -11.43 -21.60
CA SER A 115 9.37 -10.22 -22.00
C SER A 115 8.21 -9.90 -21.06
N VAL A 116 7.57 -10.90 -20.43
CA VAL A 116 6.62 -10.66 -19.33
C VAL A 116 7.33 -9.93 -18.18
N GLN A 117 8.50 -10.43 -17.77
CA GLN A 117 9.29 -9.79 -16.72
C GLN A 117 9.68 -8.35 -17.09
N VAL A 118 10.14 -8.13 -18.32
CA VAL A 118 10.48 -6.79 -18.81
C VAL A 118 9.25 -5.88 -18.83
N LEU A 119 8.12 -6.34 -19.36
CA LEU A 119 6.88 -5.55 -19.44
C LEU A 119 6.38 -5.09 -18.07
N VAL A 120 6.28 -6.02 -17.12
CA VAL A 120 5.80 -5.72 -15.77
C VAL A 120 6.73 -4.73 -15.06
N ASN A 121 8.05 -4.86 -15.25
CA ASN A 121 8.99 -3.89 -14.70
C ASN A 121 8.91 -2.52 -15.39
N ILE A 122 8.68 -2.45 -16.70
CA ILE A 122 8.46 -1.17 -17.39
C ILE A 122 7.23 -0.45 -16.82
N LEU A 123 6.12 -1.18 -16.63
CA LEU A 123 4.88 -0.63 -16.07
C LEU A 123 5.09 -0.16 -14.62
N PHE A 124 5.70 -1.00 -13.78
CA PHE A 124 5.98 -0.67 -12.38
C PHE A 124 6.94 0.51 -12.21
N LEU A 125 7.99 0.60 -13.02
CA LEU A 125 8.91 1.74 -12.99
C LEU A 125 8.24 3.03 -13.48
N SER A 126 7.37 2.94 -14.49
CA SER A 126 6.60 4.08 -14.97
C SER A 126 5.60 4.57 -13.92
N PHE A 127 4.99 3.67 -13.16
CA PHE A 127 4.12 3.99 -12.04
C PHE A 127 4.84 4.68 -10.87
N THR A 128 6.03 4.21 -10.51
CA THR A 128 6.78 4.70 -9.34
C THR A 128 7.63 5.95 -9.62
N ASN A 129 7.77 6.33 -10.90
CA ASN A 129 8.67 7.40 -11.36
C ASN A 129 8.40 8.76 -10.71
N ASN A 130 7.16 9.25 -10.74
CA ASN A 130 6.79 10.53 -10.13
C ASN A 130 6.46 10.44 -8.64
N ASN A 131 6.45 9.24 -8.06
CA ASN A 131 6.10 9.06 -6.66
C ASN A 131 7.33 9.28 -5.75
N SER A 132 7.35 10.44 -5.09
CA SER A 132 8.43 10.87 -4.20
C SER A 132 8.77 9.90 -3.05
N LYS A 133 7.84 9.02 -2.65
CA LYS A 133 7.99 8.07 -1.53
C LYS A 133 8.86 6.84 -1.83
N PHE A 134 9.04 6.48 -3.11
CA PHE A 134 9.87 5.33 -3.49
C PHE A 134 11.37 5.68 -3.46
N SER A 135 12.24 4.75 -3.04
CA SER A 135 13.69 5.00 -2.99
C SER A 135 14.30 5.21 -4.36
N GLN A 136 15.44 5.91 -4.42
CA GLN A 136 16.21 6.09 -5.67
C GLN A 136 16.73 4.78 -6.25
N GLU A 137 16.84 3.73 -5.43
CA GLU A 137 17.34 2.41 -5.83
C GLU A 137 16.26 1.59 -6.57
N ILE A 138 14.99 1.76 -6.18
CA ILE A 138 13.85 1.22 -6.92
C ILE A 138 13.64 2.03 -8.21
N ARG A 139 13.92 3.33 -8.19
CA ARG A 139 13.91 4.18 -9.39
C ARG A 139 15.08 3.83 -10.30
N TYR A 140 14.85 3.94 -11.61
CA TYR A 140 15.91 3.72 -12.60
C TYR A 140 17.01 4.81 -12.54
N THR A 141 18.28 4.40 -12.55
CA THR A 141 19.50 5.16 -12.24
C THR A 141 19.75 6.42 -13.08
N ASN A 142 20.47 7.38 -12.46
CA ASN A 142 21.27 8.55 -12.92
C ASN A 142 20.79 9.47 -14.08
N THR A 143 20.01 9.01 -15.04
CA THR A 143 19.32 9.85 -16.03
C THR A 143 18.12 10.57 -15.41
N LEU A 144 17.46 9.98 -14.41
CA LEU A 144 16.36 10.59 -13.64
C LEU A 144 16.86 11.54 -12.52
N GLN A 145 18.17 11.58 -12.24
CA GLN A 145 18.75 12.52 -11.26
C GLN A 145 18.87 13.94 -11.81
N LYS A 146 18.88 14.12 -13.14
CA LYS A 146 18.53 15.41 -13.71
C LYS A 146 17.02 15.51 -13.59
N LYS A 147 16.52 16.51 -12.86
CA LYS A 147 15.11 16.93 -12.84
C LYS A 147 14.60 17.31 -14.24
N SER A 148 14.64 16.42 -15.24
CA SER A 148 13.77 16.52 -16.38
C SER A 148 12.44 15.95 -15.93
N LYS A 149 11.43 16.80 -15.90
CA LYS A 149 10.02 16.51 -15.69
C LYS A 149 9.50 15.58 -16.81
N LEU A 150 10.09 14.40 -16.98
CA LEU A 150 9.57 13.41 -17.90
C LEU A 150 8.30 12.88 -17.26
N THR A 151 7.18 13.11 -17.95
CA THR A 151 5.89 12.56 -17.56
C THR A 151 5.96 11.02 -17.57
N ASP A 152 5.12 10.35 -16.78
CA ASP A 152 5.12 8.89 -16.73
C ASP A 152 4.88 8.27 -18.12
N ALA A 153 4.14 8.97 -18.98
CA ALA A 153 3.96 8.63 -20.39
C ALA A 153 5.24 8.71 -21.23
N GLU A 154 6.08 9.72 -21.03
CA GLU A 154 7.36 9.83 -21.76
C GLU A 154 8.34 8.76 -21.32
N LEU A 155 8.42 8.48 -20.01
CA LEU A 155 9.27 7.40 -19.50
C LEU A 155 8.81 6.05 -20.07
N PHE A 156 7.51 5.76 -19.99
CA PHE A 156 6.93 4.53 -20.52
C PHE A 156 7.21 4.37 -22.02
N ASN A 157 6.96 5.41 -22.84
CA ASN A 157 7.21 5.33 -24.28
C ASN A 157 8.69 5.12 -24.61
N ASN A 158 9.60 5.74 -23.86
CA ASN A 158 11.03 5.55 -24.02
C ASN A 158 11.45 4.11 -23.67
N LEU A 159 11.00 3.60 -22.51
CA LEU A 159 11.30 2.23 -22.09
C LEU A 159 10.71 1.21 -23.06
N LEU A 160 9.47 1.39 -23.49
CA LEU A 160 8.82 0.51 -24.46
C LEU A 160 9.57 0.50 -25.79
N LYS A 161 10.01 1.66 -26.29
CA LYS A 161 10.79 1.77 -27.53
C LYS A 161 12.12 1.04 -27.42
N VAL A 162 12.90 1.31 -26.37
CA VAL A 162 14.23 0.69 -26.16
C VAL A 162 14.11 -0.84 -26.09
N HIS A 163 13.10 -1.36 -25.38
CA HIS A 163 12.93 -2.81 -25.22
C HIS A 163 12.26 -3.46 -26.44
N ALA A 164 11.46 -2.73 -27.21
CA ALA A 164 10.99 -3.19 -28.52
C ALA A 164 12.15 -3.31 -29.53
N GLU A 165 13.06 -2.33 -29.56
CA GLU A 165 14.28 -2.37 -30.39
C GLU A 165 15.23 -3.50 -29.98
N ALA A 166 15.29 -3.82 -28.69
CA ALA A 166 16.04 -4.96 -28.16
C ALA A 166 15.39 -6.34 -28.45
N GLY A 167 14.20 -6.37 -29.06
CA GLY A 167 13.53 -7.60 -29.48
C GLY A 167 12.62 -8.26 -28.45
N TYR A 168 12.37 -7.61 -27.31
CA TYR A 168 11.44 -8.13 -26.29
C TYR A 168 9.98 -8.10 -26.76
N PHE A 169 9.61 -7.10 -27.56
CA PHE A 169 8.22 -6.91 -27.99
C PHE A 169 8.12 -6.95 -29.51
N ARG A 170 7.17 -7.74 -30.02
CA ARG A 170 6.77 -7.72 -31.43
C ARG A 170 5.83 -6.56 -31.68
N SER A 171 5.76 -6.08 -32.92
CA SER A 171 4.86 -4.98 -33.32
C SER A 171 3.41 -5.20 -32.91
N MET A 172 2.94 -6.46 -32.90
CA MET A 172 1.58 -6.82 -32.49
C MET A 172 1.30 -6.58 -31.00
N HIS A 173 2.32 -6.53 -30.14
CA HIS A 173 2.16 -6.31 -28.70
C HIS A 173 2.13 -4.82 -28.34
N ILE A 174 2.70 -3.95 -29.19
CA ILE A 174 2.94 -2.53 -28.85
C ILE A 174 1.64 -1.76 -28.61
N LEU A 175 0.64 -1.95 -29.47
CA LEU A 175 -0.64 -1.25 -29.34
C LEU A 175 -1.40 -1.65 -28.06
N PRO A 176 -1.61 -2.96 -27.78
CA PRO A 176 -2.24 -3.39 -26.52
C PRO A 176 -1.51 -2.88 -25.28
N ILE A 177 -0.17 -2.90 -25.27
CA ILE A 177 0.64 -2.42 -24.14
C ILE A 177 0.40 -0.93 -23.89
N LYS A 178 0.31 -0.13 -24.96
CA LYS A 178 0.01 1.32 -24.86
C LYS A 178 -1.41 1.58 -24.38
N GLU A 179 -2.39 0.81 -24.85
CA GLU A 179 -3.79 0.95 -24.44
C GLU A 179 -3.96 0.63 -22.96
N HIS A 180 -3.37 -0.47 -22.48
CA HIS A 180 -3.37 -0.83 -21.06
C HIS A 180 -2.76 0.28 -20.19
N PHE A 181 -1.60 0.81 -20.60
CA PHE A 181 -0.95 1.91 -19.88
C PHE A 181 -1.76 3.22 -19.90
N GLN A 182 -2.50 3.51 -20.98
CA GLN A 182 -3.35 4.70 -21.03
C GLN A 182 -4.56 4.58 -20.09
N ILE A 183 -5.17 3.39 -20.00
CA ILE A 183 -6.22 3.11 -19.03
C ILE A 183 -5.67 3.32 -17.62
N TYR A 184 -4.46 2.80 -17.37
CA TYR A 184 -3.77 2.93 -16.10
C TYR A 184 -3.54 4.40 -15.69
N LEU A 185 -3.00 5.23 -16.59
CA LEU A 185 -2.80 6.66 -16.34
C LEU A 185 -4.11 7.36 -16.00
N ASN A 186 -5.18 7.10 -16.75
CA ASN A 186 -6.47 7.74 -16.51
C ASN A 186 -7.04 7.38 -15.12
N HIS A 187 -6.90 6.12 -14.71
CA HIS A 187 -7.37 5.66 -13.39
C HIS A 187 -6.48 6.17 -12.26
N PHE A 188 -5.16 6.22 -12.47
CA PHE A 188 -4.23 6.72 -11.47
C PHE A 188 -4.33 8.24 -11.28
N ASP A 189 -4.59 8.99 -12.35
CA ASP A 189 -4.89 10.42 -12.26
C ASP A 189 -6.19 10.66 -11.49
N LEU A 190 -7.24 9.86 -11.73
CA LEU A 190 -8.49 9.91 -10.94
C LEU A 190 -8.24 9.59 -9.47
N ILE A 191 -7.46 8.55 -9.18
CA ILE A 191 -7.11 8.13 -7.82
C ILE A 191 -6.25 9.20 -7.12
N ASN A 192 -5.22 9.72 -7.78
CA ASN A 192 -4.39 10.80 -7.26
C ASN A 192 -5.19 12.08 -7.09
N GLN A 193 -6.11 12.41 -7.99
CA GLN A 193 -7.01 13.53 -7.79
C GLN A 193 -7.91 13.29 -6.59
N ALA A 194 -8.48 12.11 -6.40
CA ALA A 194 -9.27 11.78 -5.20
C ALA A 194 -8.46 11.85 -3.90
N PHE A 195 -7.17 11.46 -3.92
CA PHE A 195 -6.28 11.49 -2.75
C PHE A 195 -5.61 12.86 -2.50
N ILE A 196 -5.29 13.63 -3.53
CA ILE A 196 -4.76 15.00 -3.43
C ILE A 196 -5.89 15.96 -3.06
N SER A 197 -7.10 15.71 -3.56
CA SER A 197 -8.33 16.36 -3.10
C SER A 197 -8.76 15.83 -1.74
N ASP A 198 -7.76 15.48 -0.91
CA ASP A 198 -7.83 15.09 0.48
C ASP A 198 -9.18 15.55 1.01
N GLN A 199 -10.12 14.62 0.97
CA GLN A 199 -11.14 14.53 1.98
C GLN A 199 -10.31 14.45 3.26
N ARG A 200 -9.91 15.63 3.76
CA ARG A 200 -9.91 15.88 5.18
C ARG A 200 -11.16 15.17 5.60
N THR A 201 -11.00 14.16 6.44
CA THR A 201 -11.98 13.98 7.49
C THR A 201 -12.08 15.39 8.06
N LEU A 202 -13.05 16.17 7.57
CA LEU A 202 -13.61 17.23 8.35
C LEU A 202 -14.03 16.43 9.57
N GLU A 203 -13.16 16.42 10.59
CA GLU A 203 -13.63 16.61 11.93
C GLU A 203 -14.45 17.90 11.84
N LEU A 204 -15.68 17.75 11.36
CA LEU A 204 -16.79 18.56 11.79
C LEU A 204 -16.78 18.30 13.29
N HIS A 205 -15.96 19.06 14.00
CA HIS A 205 -16.41 19.67 15.23
C HIS A 205 -17.62 20.50 14.79
N MET A 206 -18.76 19.82 14.60
CA MET A 206 -20.02 20.41 14.95
C MET A 206 -19.89 20.65 16.44
N ASP A 207 -19.42 21.83 16.80
CA ASP A 207 -19.93 22.48 17.99
C ASP A 207 -21.43 22.56 17.75
N LEU A 208 -22.15 21.51 18.15
CA LEU A 208 -23.55 21.57 18.46
C LEU A 208 -23.64 22.56 19.63
N GLN A 209 -23.57 23.85 19.31
CA GLN A 209 -24.30 24.84 20.07
C GLN A 209 -25.76 24.47 19.86
N MET A 210 -26.23 23.54 20.70
CA MET A 210 -27.63 23.45 21.00
C MET A 210 -28.01 24.78 21.63
N ASP A 211 -28.40 25.74 20.80
CA ASP A 211 -29.27 26.80 21.27
C ASP A 211 -30.47 26.08 21.87
N LEU A 212 -30.62 26.18 23.20
CA LEU A 212 -31.83 25.73 23.87
C LEU A 212 -33.01 26.28 23.06
N PRO A 213 -34.04 25.46 22.76
CA PRO A 213 -35.15 25.91 21.94
C PRO A 213 -35.72 27.19 22.53
N LEU A 214 -35.60 28.28 21.76
CA LEU A 214 -36.26 29.54 22.09
C LEU A 214 -37.74 29.22 22.28
N GLN A 215 -38.30 29.67 23.42
CA GLN A 215 -39.72 29.50 23.72
C GLN A 215 -40.55 29.93 22.50
N PRO A 216 -41.58 29.16 22.10
CA PRO A 216 -42.38 29.52 20.95
C PRO A 216 -42.99 30.91 21.17
N LEU A 217 -42.73 31.81 20.22
CA LEU A 217 -43.35 33.13 20.18
C LEU A 217 -44.87 32.96 20.13
N PRO A 218 -45.65 33.78 20.87
CA PRO A 218 -47.11 33.73 20.82
C PRO A 218 -47.62 33.96 19.39
N LEU A 219 -48.72 33.27 19.04
CA LEU A 219 -49.29 33.18 17.68
C LEU A 219 -49.66 34.53 17.03
N ASP A 220 -49.58 35.64 17.76
CA ASP A 220 -50.01 36.95 17.30
C ASP A 220 -48.98 37.65 16.38
N GLU A 221 -47.76 37.10 16.25
CA GLU A 221 -46.69 37.63 15.38
C GLU A 221 -46.43 36.81 14.10
N ALA A 222 -47.28 35.81 13.79
CA ALA A 222 -47.18 35.05 12.54
C ALA A 222 -47.60 35.92 11.34
N LEU A 223 -46.66 36.69 10.79
CA LEU A 223 -46.81 37.38 9.51
C LEU A 223 -47.08 36.34 8.41
N ILE A 224 -48.33 36.35 7.95
CA ILE A 224 -48.88 35.57 6.84
C ILE A 224 -48.03 35.82 5.58
N TYR A 225 -47.21 34.85 5.18
CA TYR A 225 -46.60 34.84 3.86
C TYR A 225 -47.68 34.55 2.81
N ARG A 226 -47.99 35.55 1.96
CA ARG A 226 -48.86 35.35 0.79
C ARG A 226 -48.13 34.52 -0.28
N PRO A 227 -48.82 33.62 -1.01
CA PRO A 227 -48.22 32.87 -2.09
C PRO A 227 -47.91 33.79 -3.28
N PHE A 228 -46.72 33.67 -3.85
CA PHE A 228 -46.42 34.25 -5.16
C PHE A 228 -46.95 33.34 -6.27
N GLU A 229 -47.76 33.91 -7.15
CA GLU A 229 -48.40 33.27 -8.29
C GLU A 229 -47.38 32.76 -9.32
N GLN A 230 -47.40 31.47 -9.64
CA GLN A 230 -46.73 30.90 -10.81
C GLN A 230 -47.67 30.96 -12.01
N LYS A 231 -47.28 31.74 -13.04
CA LYS A 231 -47.85 31.60 -14.39
C LYS A 231 -47.09 30.47 -15.11
N ALA A 232 -47.81 29.43 -15.47
CA ALA A 232 -47.38 28.41 -16.42
C ALA A 232 -48.11 28.66 -17.76
N GLU A 233 -47.35 28.66 -18.86
CA GLU A 233 -47.89 28.37 -20.19
C GLU A 233 -47.30 27.01 -20.62
N ASP A 234 -48.20 26.03 -20.77
CA ASP A 234 -48.31 24.94 -21.77
C ASP A 234 -47.03 24.36 -22.40
N ASP A 235 -46.88 23.06 -22.66
CA ASP A 235 -47.79 21.90 -22.76
C ASP A 235 -46.84 20.67 -22.69
N GLY A 236 -47.15 19.56 -22.04
CA GLY A 236 -48.08 18.59 -22.60
C GLY A 236 -47.74 17.16 -22.16
N LEU A 237 -48.82 16.39 -22.00
CA LEU A 237 -48.97 14.94 -21.85
C LEU A 237 -48.79 14.27 -20.48
N ILE A 238 -49.97 13.83 -20.03
CA ILE A 238 -50.35 12.91 -18.97
C ILE A 238 -50.12 11.46 -19.46
N GLU A 239 -49.62 10.60 -18.59
CA GLU A 239 -50.13 9.23 -18.49
C GLU A 239 -50.12 8.79 -17.02
N THR A 240 -51.32 8.54 -16.51
CA THR A 240 -51.63 7.98 -15.18
C THR A 240 -51.50 6.46 -15.20
N VAL A 241 -50.85 5.87 -14.19
CA VAL A 241 -51.18 4.51 -13.72
C VAL A 241 -51.06 4.46 -12.19
N ASP A 242 -52.14 4.01 -11.57
CA ASP A 242 -52.38 3.78 -10.15
C ASP A 242 -51.66 2.53 -9.56
N GLN A 243 -51.82 2.39 -8.24
CA GLN A 243 -51.73 1.19 -7.38
C GLN A 243 -50.41 0.99 -6.63
N GLU A 244 -50.39 1.35 -5.34
CA GLU A 244 -50.77 0.50 -4.19
C GLU A 244 -49.68 -0.52 -3.85
N ASP A 245 -48.82 -0.17 -2.89
CA ASP A 245 -48.60 -0.95 -1.66
C ASP A 245 -47.49 -0.29 -0.82
N GLN A 246 -47.92 0.42 0.23
CA GLN A 246 -47.05 0.87 1.31
C GLN A 246 -46.75 -0.33 2.22
N GLN A 247 -45.61 -0.99 2.02
CA GLN A 247 -44.96 -1.74 3.08
C GLN A 247 -43.89 -0.85 3.73
N ALA A 248 -44.18 -0.44 4.96
CA ALA A 248 -43.21 0.16 5.86
C ALA A 248 -41.98 -0.77 6.01
N PRO A 249 -40.74 -0.26 5.92
CA PRO A 249 -39.60 -0.99 6.44
C PRO A 249 -39.75 -1.09 7.97
N PRO A 250 -39.50 -2.27 8.57
CA PRO A 250 -39.68 -2.48 10.00
C PRO A 250 -38.63 -1.71 10.81
N GLU A 251 -39.02 -1.35 12.03
CA GLU A 251 -38.14 -0.82 13.08
C GLU A 251 -36.90 -1.72 13.31
N PRO A 252 -35.76 -1.16 13.73
CA PRO A 252 -34.58 -1.93 14.03
C PRO A 252 -34.76 -2.60 15.38
N THR A 253 -35.12 -3.89 15.37
CA THR A 253 -35.05 -4.73 16.57
C THR A 253 -33.74 -5.49 16.62
N ASP A 254 -33.18 -5.46 17.83
CA ASP A 254 -32.19 -6.34 18.43
C ASP A 254 -30.71 -5.94 18.26
N GLU A 255 -30.27 -5.18 19.27
CA GLU A 255 -28.90 -5.18 19.77
C GLU A 255 -28.39 -6.64 19.90
N GLU A 256 -27.58 -7.09 18.94
CA GLU A 256 -26.72 -8.25 19.14
C GLU A 256 -25.71 -7.90 20.25
N LEU A 257 -26.10 -8.18 21.49
CA LEU A 257 -25.21 -8.29 22.63
C LEU A 257 -24.02 -9.15 22.21
N LEU A 258 -22.85 -8.51 22.08
CA LEU A 258 -21.57 -9.18 21.83
C LEU A 258 -21.44 -10.36 22.79
N ASP A 259 -21.40 -11.56 22.21
CA ASP A 259 -21.27 -12.84 22.90
C ASP A 259 -20.17 -12.72 23.98
N PRO A 260 -20.39 -13.11 25.26
CA PRO A 260 -19.44 -12.86 26.35
C PRO A 260 -18.02 -13.37 26.07
N ILE A 261 -17.90 -14.41 25.24
CA ILE A 261 -16.64 -15.00 24.78
C ILE A 261 -15.89 -14.05 23.84
N ILE A 262 -16.61 -13.30 22.99
CA ILE A 262 -16.05 -12.32 22.06
C ILE A 262 -15.59 -11.08 22.85
N MET A 263 -16.35 -10.62 23.84
CA MET A 263 -15.91 -9.53 24.72
C MET A 263 -14.64 -9.92 25.51
N GLU A 264 -14.55 -11.15 26.01
CA GLU A 264 -13.35 -11.61 26.73
C GLU A 264 -12.13 -11.70 25.79
N ALA A 265 -12.33 -12.13 24.54
CA ALA A 265 -11.28 -12.16 23.53
C ALA A 265 -10.82 -10.75 23.11
N ILE A 266 -11.75 -9.79 23.00
CA ILE A 266 -11.43 -8.38 22.73
C ILE A 266 -10.68 -7.77 23.91
N GLN A 267 -11.14 -8.00 25.13
CA GLN A 267 -10.50 -7.49 26.35
C GLN A 267 -9.06 -8.00 26.47
N LYS A 268 -8.83 -9.29 26.21
CA LYS A 268 -7.50 -9.92 26.26
C LYS A 268 -6.55 -9.36 25.19
N LYS A 269 -7.07 -9.06 23.98
CA LYS A 269 -6.28 -8.39 22.94
C LYS A 269 -5.95 -6.94 23.31
N LEU A 270 -6.88 -6.25 23.96
CA LEU A 270 -6.71 -4.87 24.40
C LEU A 270 -5.68 -4.77 25.54
N ASP A 271 -5.67 -5.75 26.45
CA ASP A 271 -4.67 -5.83 27.53
C ASP A 271 -3.26 -6.19 27.00
N LEU A 272 -3.17 -7.09 26.01
CA LEU A 272 -1.90 -7.36 25.31
C LEU A 272 -1.37 -6.13 24.58
N ALA A 273 -2.23 -5.39 23.89
CA ALA A 273 -1.84 -4.16 23.20
C ALA A 273 -1.37 -3.08 24.20
N LYS A 274 -2.00 -2.98 25.38
CA LYS A 274 -1.56 -2.07 26.45
C LYS A 274 -0.18 -2.45 26.99
N GLN A 275 0.08 -3.74 27.24
CA GLN A 275 1.40 -4.20 27.69
C GLN A 275 2.49 -3.90 26.66
N GLU A 276 2.23 -4.15 25.38
CA GLU A 276 3.19 -3.86 24.30
C GLU A 276 3.48 -2.35 24.19
N LEU A 277 2.47 -1.51 24.41
CA LEU A 277 2.61 -0.06 24.36
C LEU A 277 3.38 0.48 25.58
N GLU A 278 3.16 -0.09 26.77
CA GLU A 278 3.97 0.21 27.97
C GLU A 278 5.43 -0.21 27.80
N GLU A 279 5.71 -1.40 27.24
CA GLU A 279 7.08 -1.84 26.95
C GLU A 279 7.77 -0.92 25.92
N LYS A 280 7.04 -0.48 24.89
CA LYS A 280 7.55 0.51 23.92
C LYS A 280 7.80 1.88 24.55
N LEU A 281 6.98 2.32 25.51
CA LEU A 281 7.19 3.57 26.22
C LEU A 281 8.41 3.50 27.16
N VAL A 282 8.56 2.41 27.90
CA VAL A 282 9.69 2.20 28.83
C VAL A 282 11.01 2.10 28.06
N SER A 283 11.05 1.34 26.96
CA SER A 283 12.24 1.26 26.10
C SER A 283 12.60 2.62 25.50
N ARG A 284 11.61 3.40 25.04
CA ARG A 284 11.84 4.76 24.52
C ARG A 284 12.32 5.75 25.58
N GLN A 285 11.85 5.64 26.82
CA GLN A 285 12.36 6.43 27.95
C GLN A 285 13.82 6.08 28.25
N LYS A 286 14.16 4.79 28.27
CA LYS A 286 15.54 4.32 28.50
C LYS A 286 16.50 4.81 27.41
N ASP A 287 16.10 4.72 26.15
CA ASP A 287 16.86 5.26 25.01
C ASP A 287 17.08 6.79 25.13
N MET A 288 16.09 7.51 25.65
CA MET A 288 16.18 8.96 25.84
C MET A 288 17.12 9.31 26.99
N GLU A 289 17.08 8.57 28.10
CA GLU A 289 18.01 8.72 29.23
C GLU A 289 19.45 8.41 28.82
N GLU A 290 19.69 7.35 28.05
CA GLU A 290 21.01 7.01 27.53
C GLU A 290 21.55 8.10 26.57
N LYS A 291 20.67 8.66 25.72
CA LYS A 291 21.02 9.82 24.87
C LYS A 291 21.33 11.07 25.69
N LEU A 292 20.59 11.35 26.76
CA LEU A 292 20.87 12.49 27.64
C LEU A 292 22.20 12.32 28.39
N MET A 293 22.50 11.12 28.88
CA MET A 293 23.75 10.80 29.58
C MET A 293 24.97 10.86 28.64
N SER A 294 24.83 10.41 27.39
CA SER A 294 25.89 10.53 26.38
C SER A 294 26.13 11.98 25.93
N MET A 295 25.10 12.83 25.93
CA MET A 295 25.26 14.26 25.67
C MET A 295 25.87 15.02 26.85
N ALA A 296 25.58 14.63 28.09
CA ALA A 296 26.17 15.22 29.28
C ALA A 296 27.68 14.89 29.43
N THR A 297 28.11 13.72 28.98
CA THR A 297 29.52 13.28 29.01
C THR A 297 30.37 13.88 27.88
N LYS A 298 29.77 14.29 26.76
CA LYS A 298 30.44 15.02 25.67
C LYS A 298 30.72 16.51 25.94
N LYS A 299 30.30 17.04 27.10
CA LYS A 299 30.48 18.45 27.51
C LYS A 299 31.67 18.69 28.45
N LYS A 300 32.61 17.75 28.58
CA LYS A 300 33.89 17.94 29.29
C LYS A 300 35.06 17.92 28.32
#